data_AF-A0A953UM73-F1
#
_entry.id   AF-A0A953UM73-F1
#
_cell.length_a   1.000
_cell.length_b   1.000
_cell.length_c   1.000
_cell.angle_alpha   90.00
_cell.angle_beta   90.00
_cell.angle_gamma   90.00
#
_symmetry.space_group_name_H-M   'P 1'
#
loop_
_entity.id
_entity.type
_entity.pdbx_description
1 polymer ?
#
loop_
_entity_poly.entity_id
_entity_poly.type
_entity_poly.pdbx_seq_one_letter_code
_entity_poly.pdbx_strand_id
1 'polypeptide(L)'
;MIHKASDLSSEQRMALESLLGRALSDREAVSVRAFEPPPLSDEQRQEILAGLDAYFDRIDAKRQAVSDEEAEAIIDEALRSTRPHYRPVQ
;
A
#
# COMPACT_ATOMS: atom_id res chain seq x y z
N MET A 1 -6.60 10.35 -14.94
CA MET A 1 -5.91 9.83 -16.13
C MET A 1 -4.64 9.16 -15.65
N ILE A 2 -4.30 7.97 -16.15
CA ILE A 2 -3.09 7.24 -15.77
C ILE A 2 -2.09 7.38 -16.92
N HIS A 3 -0.90 7.90 -16.63
CA HIS A 3 0.20 8.04 -17.59
C HIS A 3 1.30 7.01 -17.27
N LYS A 4 2.05 6.54 -18.25
CA LYS A 4 3.32 5.86 -17.94
C LYS A 4 4.38 6.92 -17.64
N ALA A 5 5.30 6.61 -16.73
CA ALA A 5 6.42 7.48 -16.40
C ALA A 5 7.30 7.80 -17.62
N SER A 6 7.41 6.85 -18.56
CA SER A 6 8.08 7.04 -19.86
C SER A 6 7.47 8.15 -20.73
N ASP A 7 6.18 8.46 -20.52
CA ASP A 7 5.42 9.36 -21.38
C ASP A 7 5.34 10.77 -20.79
N LEU A 8 5.99 11.00 -19.64
CA LEU A 8 6.08 12.30 -18.98
C LEU A 8 7.14 13.17 -19.66
N SER A 9 6.88 14.48 -19.74
CA SER A 9 7.92 15.43 -20.11
C SER A 9 9.02 15.46 -19.03
N SER A 10 10.24 15.89 -19.40
CA SER A 10 11.35 16.02 -18.46
C SER A 10 11.01 16.93 -17.28
N GLU A 11 10.24 17.99 -17.51
CA GLU A 11 9.78 18.92 -16.46
C GLU A 11 8.77 18.25 -15.51
N GLN A 12 7.78 17.53 -16.05
CA GLN A 12 6.79 16.79 -15.25
C GLN A 12 7.45 15.72 -14.40
N ARG A 13 8.40 14.98 -14.98
CA ARG A 13 9.16 13.94 -14.28
C ARG A 13 9.95 14.54 -13.12
N MET A 14 10.69 15.62 -13.35
CA MET A 14 11.47 16.30 -12.32
C MET A 14 10.59 16.79 -11.16
N ALA A 15 9.43 17.39 -11.46
CA ALA A 15 8.50 17.84 -10.43
C ALA A 15 7.98 16.68 -9.57
N LEU A 16 7.63 15.56 -10.19
CA LEU A 16 7.14 14.38 -9.47
C LEU A 16 8.24 13.69 -8.66
N GLU A 17 9.45 13.57 -9.21
CA GLU A 17 10.60 12.99 -8.49
C GLU A 17 10.99 13.83 -7.28
N SER A 18 10.91 15.16 -7.38
CA SER A 18 11.09 16.09 -6.26
C SER A 18 10.05 15.87 -5.15
N LEU A 19 8.77 15.72 -5.52
CA LEU A 19 7.69 15.44 -4.55
C LEU A 19 7.79 14.06 -3.91
N LEU A 20 8.22 13.05 -4.67
CA LEU A 20 8.38 11.67 -4.18
C LEU A 20 9.68 11.46 -3.38
N GLY A 21 10.67 12.35 -3.54
CA GLY A 21 12.00 12.20 -2.93
C GLY A 21 12.84 11.08 -3.54
N ARG A 22 12.47 10.59 -4.74
CA ARG A 22 13.16 9.51 -5.45
C ARG A 22 12.96 9.61 -6.96
N ALA A 23 13.84 8.96 -7.71
CA ALA A 23 13.68 8.80 -9.16
C ALA A 23 12.46 7.92 -9.50
N LEU A 24 11.78 8.26 -10.61
CA LEU A 24 10.71 7.47 -11.21
C LEU A 24 11.32 6.44 -12.16
N SER A 25 10.81 5.21 -12.13
CA SER A 25 11.16 4.19 -13.13
C SER A 25 10.27 4.33 -14.36
N ASP A 26 10.82 4.15 -15.56
CA ASP A 26 10.06 4.29 -16.82
C ASP A 26 8.87 3.33 -16.94
N ARG A 27 8.85 2.25 -16.15
CA ARG A 27 7.76 1.26 -16.10
C ARG A 27 6.65 1.61 -15.12
N GLU A 28 6.84 2.64 -14.29
CA GLU A 28 5.83 3.05 -13.31
C GLU A 28 4.64 3.72 -13.99
N ALA A 29 3.44 3.47 -13.46
CA ALA A 29 2.23 4.17 -13.84
C ALA A 29 2.00 5.32 -12.85
N VAL A 30 1.80 6.53 -13.38
CA VAL A 30 1.63 7.75 -12.61
C VAL A 30 0.20 8.27 -12.80
N SER A 31 -0.48 8.55 -11.68
CA SER A 31 -1.79 9.20 -11.65
C SER A 31 -1.75 10.32 -10.63
N VAL A 32 -1.81 11.57 -11.09
CA VAL A 32 -1.91 12.74 -10.21
C VAL A 32 -3.38 12.98 -9.86
N ARG A 33 -3.69 13.05 -8.57
CA ARG A 33 -5.02 13.36 -8.05
C ARG A 33 -4.92 14.55 -7.11
N ALA A 34 -5.67 15.60 -7.41
CA ALA A 34 -5.96 16.66 -6.47
C ALA A 34 -7.36 16.40 -5.90
N PHE A 35 -7.50 16.43 -4.59
CA PHE A 35 -8.78 16.37 -3.92
C PHE A 35 -8.73 17.30 -2.71
N GLU A 36 -9.86 17.95 -2.44
CA GLU A 36 -10.06 18.62 -1.17
C GLU A 36 -10.33 17.54 -0.11
N PRO A 37 -9.53 17.45 0.95
CA PRO A 37 -9.85 16.55 2.05
C PRO A 37 -11.24 16.93 2.58
N PRO A 38 -12.13 15.97 2.85
CA PRO A 38 -13.38 16.30 3.51
C PRO A 38 -13.06 17.03 4.83
N PRO A 39 -13.80 18.08 5.19
CA PRO A 39 -13.61 18.76 6.46
C PRO A 39 -14.02 17.78 7.57
N LEU A 40 -13.04 17.04 8.08
CA LEU A 40 -13.21 16.22 9.27
C LEU A 40 -12.84 17.06 10.48
N SER A 41 -13.72 17.14 11.46
CA SER A 41 -13.32 17.64 12.77
C SER A 41 -12.32 16.66 13.41
N ASP A 42 -11.51 17.16 14.34
CA ASP A 42 -10.59 16.31 15.10
C ASP A 42 -11.35 15.18 15.83
N GLU A 43 -12.57 15.47 16.32
CA GLU A 43 -13.46 14.50 16.95
C GLU A 43 -13.86 13.38 15.99
N GLN A 44 -14.32 13.73 14.78
CA GLN A 44 -14.68 12.75 13.75
C GLN A 44 -13.48 11.89 13.35
N ARG A 45 -12.29 12.49 13.26
CA ARG A 45 -11.07 11.75 12.98
C ARG A 45 -10.76 10.72 14.08
N GLN A 46 -10.87 11.11 15.35
CA GLN A 46 -10.64 10.20 16.47
C GLN A 46 -11.67 9.07 16.50
N GLU A 47 -12.93 9.35 16.22
CA GLU A 47 -13.99 8.34 16.14
C GLU A 47 -13.71 7.30 15.05
N ILE A 48 -13.28 7.75 13.86
CA ILE A 48 -12.89 6.85 12.76
C ILE A 48 -11.71 5.97 13.15
N LEU A 49 -10.68 6.55 13.78
CA LEU A 49 -9.49 5.80 14.23
C LEU A 49 -9.87 4.75 15.28
N ALA A 50 -10.65 5.14 16.29
CA ALA A 50 -11.13 4.22 17.31
C ALA A 50 -12.00 3.08 16.71
N GLY A 51 -12.80 3.40 15.69
CA GLY A 51 -13.58 2.40 14.96
C GLY A 51 -12.73 1.42 14.17
N LEU A 52 -11.63 1.88 13.57
CA LEU A 52 -10.66 1.02 12.87
C LEU A 52 -9.92 0.12 13.86
N ASP A 53 -9.45 0.67 14.99
CA ASP A 53 -8.77 -0.10 16.03
C ASP A 53 -9.70 -1.21 16.56
N ALA A 54 -10.94 -0.88 16.91
CA ALA A 54 -11.92 -1.88 17.37
C ALA A 54 -12.24 -2.94 16.30
N TYR A 55 -12.23 -2.56 15.02
CA TYR A 55 -12.43 -3.51 13.92
C TYR A 55 -11.26 -4.48 13.81
N PHE A 56 -10.02 -3.99 13.89
CA PHE A 56 -8.82 -4.82 13.85
C PHE A 56 -8.72 -5.71 15.09
N ASP A 57 -9.00 -5.20 16.29
CA ASP A 57 -9.05 -5.99 17.52
C ASP A 57 -10.03 -7.17 17.40
N ARG A 58 -11.20 -6.96 16.76
CA ARG A 58 -12.17 -8.02 16.52
C ARG A 58 -11.67 -9.07 15.54
N ILE A 59 -10.86 -8.69 14.55
CA ILE A 59 -10.23 -9.62 13.62
C ILE A 59 -9.14 -10.41 14.34
N ASP A 60 -8.27 -9.70 15.07
CA ASP A 60 -7.14 -10.29 15.78
C ASP A 60 -7.59 -11.22 16.91
N ALA A 61 -8.72 -10.92 17.58
CA ALA A 61 -9.32 -11.83 18.56
C ALA A 61 -9.72 -13.20 17.98
N LYS A 62 -9.95 -13.29 16.66
CA LYS A 62 -10.25 -14.55 15.96
C LYS A 62 -9.00 -15.21 15.37
N ARG A 63 -7.85 -14.54 15.44
CA ARG A 63 -6.59 -15.05 14.89
C ARG A 63 -6.08 -16.19 15.78
N GLN A 64 -5.70 -17.29 15.15
CA GLN A 64 -4.96 -18.33 15.84
C GLN A 64 -3.53 -17.84 16.08
N ALA A 65 -3.04 -17.97 17.31
CA ALA A 65 -1.62 -17.75 17.59
C ALA A 65 -0.81 -18.83 16.87
N VAL A 66 0.01 -18.40 15.90
CA VAL A 66 0.95 -19.21 15.14
C VAL A 66 2.33 -18.60 15.31
N SER A 67 3.39 -19.40 15.16
CA SER A 67 4.75 -18.85 15.18
C SER A 67 4.99 -17.97 13.94
N ASP A 68 6.01 -17.13 14.00
CA ASP A 68 6.39 -16.30 12.85
C ASP A 68 6.79 -17.17 11.66
N GLU A 69 7.44 -18.32 11.89
CA GLU A 69 7.79 -19.27 10.83
C GLU A 69 6.56 -19.90 10.19
N GLU A 70 5.54 -20.24 10.98
CA GLU A 70 4.28 -20.78 10.48
C GLU A 70 3.50 -19.73 9.67
N ALA A 71 3.48 -18.48 10.15
CA ALA A 71 2.84 -17.38 9.43
C ALA A 71 3.50 -17.15 8.07
N GLU A 72 4.83 -17.14 8.02
CA GLU A 72 5.58 -16.97 6.77
C GLU A 72 5.35 -18.15 5.82
N ALA A 73 5.34 -19.38 6.33
CA ALA A 73 5.08 -20.57 5.53
C ALA A 73 3.69 -20.54 4.86
N ILE A 74 2.66 -20.05 5.57
CA ILE A 74 1.30 -19.88 5.02
C ILE A 74 1.28 -18.83 3.90
N ILE A 75 1.97 -17.70 4.10
CA ILE A 75 2.07 -16.65 3.08
C ILE A 75 2.79 -17.19 1.83
N ASP A 76 3.91 -17.87 2.04
CA ASP A 76 4.70 -18.53 1.00
C ASP A 76 3.88 -19.55 0.20
N GLU A 77 3.09 -20.38 0.87
CA GLU A 77 2.19 -21.34 0.23
C GLU A 77 1.13 -20.63 -0.63
N ALA A 78 0.49 -19.59 -0.09
CA ALA A 78 -0.49 -18.79 -0.82
C ALA A 78 0.13 -18.08 -2.03
N LEU A 79 1.36 -17.58 -1.90
CA LEU A 79 2.11 -16.97 -2.99
C LEU A 79 2.47 -17.99 -4.07
N ARG A 80 2.92 -19.20 -3.71
CA ARG A 80 3.17 -20.29 -4.69
C ARG A 80 1.90 -20.70 -5.42
N SER A 81 0.77 -20.74 -4.72
CA SER A 81 -0.54 -21.07 -5.30
C SER A 81 -1.00 -20.03 -6.33
N THR A 82 -0.90 -18.75 -6.00
CA THR A 82 -1.30 -17.65 -6.89
C THR A 82 -0.24 -17.30 -7.95
N ARG A 83 1.04 -17.60 -7.68
CA ARG A 83 2.20 -17.32 -8.52
C ARG A 83 3.12 -18.55 -8.53
N PRO A 84 2.91 -19.51 -9.45
CA PRO A 84 3.66 -20.78 -9.47
C PRO A 84 5.19 -20.67 -9.57
N HIS A 85 5.70 -19.53 -10.03
CA HIS A 85 7.14 -19.26 -10.14
C HIS A 85 7.73 -18.45 -8.97
N TYR A 86 6.93 -18.15 -7.95
CA TYR A 86 7.40 -17.44 -6.77
C TYR A 86 8.46 -18.26 -6.02
N ARG A 87 9.55 -17.59 -5.64
CA ARG A 87 10.58 -18.12 -4.73
C ARG A 87 10.83 -17.11 -3.62
N PRO A 88 10.84 -17.53 -2.34
CA PRO A 88 11.17 -16.64 -1.24
C PRO A 88 12.64 -16.20 -1.35
N VAL A 89 12.93 -14.96 -0.94
CA VAL A 89 14.30 -14.46 -0.79
C VAL A 89 14.74 -14.78 0.63
N GLN A 90 15.81 -15.55 0.78
CA GLN A 90 16.41 -15.92 2.08
C GLN A 90 17.13 -14.75 2.73
#